data_AF-A0A1N6WAS2-F1
#
_entry.id   AF-A0A1N6WAS2-F1
#
_cell.length_a   1.000
_cell.length_b   1.000
_cell.length_c   1.000
_cell.angle_alpha   90.00
_cell.angle_beta   90.00
_cell.angle_gamma   90.00
#
_symmetry.space_group_name_H-M   'P 1'
#
loop_
_entity.id
_entity.type
_entity.pdbx_description
1 polymer ?
#
loop_
_entity_poly.entity_id
_entity_poly.type
_entity_poly.pdbx_seq_one_letter_code
_entity_poly.pdbx_strand_id
1 'polypeptide(L)'
;MTQTIIKNHEEVLNDVLNQLKEINDFTCRKLETFYEIVVKSGRDTYAIGIDCKVIEGYTEEGLKEACIAKLKRVGWLKGTYA
;
A
#
# COMPACT_ATOMS: atom_id res chain seq x y z
N MET A 1 -20.90 -4.15 19.55
CA MET A 1 -19.48 -4.13 19.96
C MET A 1 -18.73 -5.03 18.99
N THR A 2 -18.20 -4.47 17.92
CA THR A 2 -17.56 -5.24 16.85
C THR A 2 -16.07 -5.11 17.05
N GLN A 3 -15.47 -6.07 17.76
CA GLN A 3 -14.02 -6.22 17.83
C GLN A 3 -13.58 -6.76 16.47
N THR A 4 -13.31 -5.86 15.54
CA THR A 4 -12.80 -6.23 14.22
C THR A 4 -11.27 -6.27 14.31
N ILE A 5 -10.79 -7.48 14.61
CA ILE A 5 -9.58 -8.08 14.05
C ILE A 5 -8.42 -7.11 13.86
N ILE A 6 -7.47 -7.13 14.80
CA ILE A 6 -6.07 -6.79 14.52
C ILE A 6 -5.58 -7.85 13.51
N LYS A 7 -5.98 -7.76 12.24
CA LYS A 7 -5.20 -8.38 11.17
C LYS A 7 -3.88 -7.63 11.22
N ASN A 8 -2.75 -8.33 11.13
CA ASN A 8 -1.46 -7.65 11.03
C ASN A 8 -1.61 -6.55 9.97
N HIS A 9 -1.38 -5.29 10.33
CA HIS A 9 -1.48 -4.16 9.40
C HIS A 9 -0.63 -4.39 8.14
N GLU A 10 0.43 -5.19 8.28
CA GLU A 10 1.27 -5.69 7.19
C GLU A 10 0.57 -6.70 6.27
N GLU A 11 -0.26 -7.61 6.79
CA GLU A 11 -1.09 -8.51 5.97
C GLU A 11 -2.11 -7.74 5.16
N VAL A 12 -2.76 -6.73 5.75
CA VAL A 12 -3.71 -5.88 5.03
C VAL A 12 -3.02 -5.11 3.90
N LEU A 13 -1.85 -4.54 4.18
CA LEU A 13 -1.01 -3.90 3.16
C LEU A 13 -0.60 -4.86 2.05
N ASN A 14 -0.12 -6.05 2.43
CA ASN A 14 0.28 -7.07 1.46
C ASN A 14 -0.91 -7.55 0.62
N ASP A 15 -2.11 -7.69 1.20
CA ASP A 15 -3.32 -8.07 0.46
C ASP A 15 -3.72 -6.97 -0.53
N VAL A 16 -3.76 -5.71 -0.09
CA VAL A 16 -4.03 -4.55 -0.95
C VAL A 16 -3.05 -4.46 -2.12
N LEU A 17 -1.76 -4.70 -1.86
CA LEU A 17 -0.72 -4.70 -2.89
C LEU A 17 -0.81 -5.93 -3.80
N ASN A 18 -1.16 -7.11 -3.28
CA ASN A 18 -1.42 -8.31 -4.08
C ASN A 18 -2.65 -8.16 -4.98
N GLN A 19 -3.68 -7.43 -4.54
CA GLN A 19 -4.84 -7.10 -5.37
C GLN A 19 -4.47 -6.18 -6.54
N LEU A 20 -3.41 -5.38 -6.39
CA LEU A 20 -2.82 -4.61 -7.49
C LEU A 20 -1.99 -5.59 -8.35
N LYS A 21 -2.68 -6.40 -9.17
CA LYS A 21 -2.10 -7.41 -10.08
C LYS A 21 -0.99 -6.90 -11.01
N GLU A 22 -0.83 -5.59 -11.16
CA GLU A 22 0.27 -4.97 -11.92
C GLU A 22 1.59 -4.91 -11.14
N ILE A 23 1.56 -5.12 -9.83
CA ILE A 23 2.73 -5.14 -8.97
C ILE A 23 3.28 -6.57 -8.91
N ASN A 24 4.27 -6.86 -9.76
CA ASN A 24 4.91 -8.18 -9.79
C ASN A 24 5.99 -8.34 -8.70
N ASP A 25 6.62 -7.25 -8.26
CA ASP A 25 7.69 -7.27 -7.27
C ASP A 25 7.52 -6.07 -6.32
N PHE A 26 7.21 -6.36 -5.06
CA PHE A 26 7.14 -5.35 -4.01
C PHE A 26 7.70 -5.86 -2.70
N THR A 27 8.07 -4.92 -1.84
CA THR A 27 8.57 -5.18 -0.50
C THR A 27 7.91 -4.20 0.45
N CYS A 28 7.23 -4.74 1.45
CA CYS A 28 6.71 -3.96 2.56
C CYS A 28 7.69 -4.06 3.73
N ARG A 29 8.04 -2.91 4.31
CA ARG A 29 8.84 -2.82 5.52
C ARG A 29 8.13 -1.91 6.51
N LYS A 30 7.85 -2.43 7.71
CA LYS A 30 7.43 -1.60 8.83
C LYS A 30 8.61 -0.79 9.37
N LEU A 31 8.44 0.52 9.49
CA LEU A 31 9.33 1.42 10.23
C LEU A 31 8.62 1.87 11.53
N GLU A 32 9.23 2.76 12.30
CA GLU A 32 8.69 3.18 13.61
C GLU A 32 7.28 3.79 13.52
N THR A 33 7.04 4.65 12.52
CA THR A 33 5.79 5.42 12.41
C THR A 33 5.03 5.21 11.11
N PHE A 34 5.65 4.60 10.10
CA PHE A 34 5.04 4.33 8.79
C PHE A 34 5.49 2.99 8.23
N TYR A 35 4.72 2.46 7.30
CA TYR A 35 5.08 1.34 6.44
C TYR A 35 5.68 1.88 5.15
N GLU A 36 6.91 1.47 4.85
CA GLU A 36 7.55 1.69 3.57
C GLU A 36 7.17 0.56 2.62
N ILE A 37 6.69 0.92 1.45
CA ILE A 37 6.33 -0.01 0.38
C ILE A 37 7.20 0.35 -0.81
N VAL A 38 8.12 -0.54 -1.13
CA VAL A 38 8.99 -0.43 -2.30
C VAL A 38 8.42 -1.32 -3.38
N VAL A 39 8.17 -0.75 -4.55
CA VAL A 39 7.60 -1.42 -5.71
C VAL A 39 8.61 -1.35 -6.86
N LYS A 40 8.90 -2.47 -7.52
CA LYS A 40 9.85 -2.53 -8.64
C LYS A 40 9.12 -2.86 -9.94
N SER A 41 9.13 -1.92 -10.90
CA SER A 41 8.51 -2.09 -12.22
C SER A 41 9.62 -2.22 -13.25
N GLY A 42 10.02 -3.45 -13.57
CA GLY A 42 11.08 -3.69 -14.53
C GLY A 42 12.41 -3.03 -14.13
N ARG A 43 12.73 -1.87 -14.73
CA ARG A 43 13.96 -1.11 -14.47
C ARG A 43 13.79 0.02 -13.45
N ASP A 44 12.56 0.39 -13.11
CA ASP A 44 12.27 1.50 -12.21
C ASP A 44 11.88 0.99 -10.82
N THR A 45 12.34 1.67 -9.78
CA THR A 45 12.01 1.37 -8.38
C THR A 45 11.34 2.58 -7.76
N TYR A 46 10.20 2.36 -7.11
CA TYR A 46 9.39 3.40 -6.52
C TYR A 46 9.14 3.05 -5.06
N ALA A 47 9.26 4.03 -4.17
CA ALA A 47 8.99 3.84 -2.75
C ALA A 47 7.88 4.78 -2.32
N ILE A 48 6.92 4.26 -1.57
CA ILE A 48 5.87 5.04 -0.91
C ILE A 48 5.87 4.72 0.58
N GLY A 49 5.61 5.73 1.41
CA GLY A 49 5.43 5.54 2.86
C GLY A 49 3.97 5.73 3.24
N ILE A 50 3.41 4.91 4.13
CA ILE A 50 2.05 5.05 4.66
C ILE A 50 2.11 5.02 6.19
N ASP A 51 1.68 6.10 6.84
CA ASP A 51 1.63 6.18 8.30
C ASP A 51 0.83 5.04 8.93
N CYS A 52 1.37 4.45 9.99
CA CYS A 52 0.69 3.40 10.76
C CYS A 52 -0.68 3.87 11.26
N LYS A 53 -0.79 5.13 11.70
CA LYS A 53 -2.05 5.74 12.15
C LYS A 53 -3.12 5.79 11.06
N VAL A 54 -2.70 5.93 9.80
CA VAL A 54 -3.61 5.90 8.66
C VAL A 54 -4.12 4.48 8.46
N ILE A 55 -3.27 3.47 8.60
CA ILE A 55 -3.70 2.06 8.50
C ILE A 55 -4.63 1.67 9.64
N GLU A 56 -4.39 2.17 10.86
CA GLU A 56 -5.27 1.93 12.02
C GLU A 56 -6.66 2.60 11.87
N GLY A 57 -6.76 3.68 11.10
CA GLY A 57 -7.99 4.45 10.93
C GLY A 57 -8.77 4.18 9.64
N TYR A 58 -8.22 3.41 8.70
CA TYR A 58 -8.81 3.19 7.37
C TYR A 58 -9.33 1.75 7.23
N THR A 59 -10.40 1.60 6.45
CA THR A 59 -10.84 0.28 5.96
C THR A 59 -9.91 -0.22 4.85
N GLU A 60 -9.96 -1.52 4.54
CA GLU A 60 -9.14 -2.14 3.46
C GLU A 60 -9.27 -1.36 2.12
N GLU A 61 -10.47 -0.89 1.78
CA GLU A 61 -10.72 -0.07 0.57
C GLU A 61 -10.06 1.31 0.63
N GLY A 62 -10.20 2.02 1.75
CA GLY A 62 -9.58 3.34 1.88
C GLY A 62 -8.05 3.26 1.89
N LEU A 63 -7.48 2.18 2.44
CA LEU A 63 -6.05 1.93 2.39
C LEU A 63 -5.58 1.70 0.94
N LYS A 64 -6.36 0.94 0.17
CA LYS A 64 -6.12 0.71 -1.26
C LYS A 64 -6.14 2.02 -2.05
N GLU A 65 -7.12 2.88 -1.84
CA GLU A 65 -7.15 4.20 -2.50
C GLU A 65 -5.95 5.06 -2.11
N ALA A 66 -5.53 5.05 -0.84
CA ALA A 66 -4.35 5.78 -0.37
C ALA A 66 -3.06 5.26 -1.03
N CYS A 67 -2.88 3.93 -1.13
CA CYS A 67 -1.78 3.28 -1.84
C CYS A 67 -1.76 3.73 -3.32
N ILE A 68 -2.88 3.59 -4.02
CA ILE A 68 -3.02 3.95 -5.44
C ILE A 68 -2.71 5.44 -5.65
N ALA A 69 -3.23 6.31 -4.79
CA ALA A 69 -2.98 7.76 -4.87
C ALA A 69 -1.49 8.08 -4.71
N LYS A 70 -0.78 7.42 -3.78
CA LYS A 70 0.67 7.60 -3.60
C LYS A 70 1.46 7.03 -4.79
N LEU A 71 1.10 5.84 -5.28
CA LEU A 71 1.72 5.24 -6.47
C LEU A 71 1.53 6.10 -7.72
N LYS A 72 0.35 6.69 -7.90
CA LYS A 72 0.08 7.65 -8.98
C LYS A 72 0.92 8.91 -8.86
N ARG A 73 1.13 9.43 -7.64
CA ARG A 73 1.99 10.61 -7.40
C ARG A 73 3.46 10.36 -7.73
N VAL A 74 3.98 9.17 -7.44
CA VAL A 74 5.37 8.81 -7.77
C VAL A 74 5.53 8.38 -9.24
N GLY A 75 4.45 8.34 -10.03
CA GLY A 75 4.50 8.02 -11.45
C GLY A 75 4.50 6.52 -11.77
N TRP A 76 4.27 5.66 -10.76
CA TRP A 76 4.13 4.21 -10.95
C TRP A 76 2.89 3.89 -11.80
N LEU A 77 1.75 4.49 -11.45
CA LEU A 77 0.49 4.31 -12.13
C LEU A 77 0.30 5.40 -13.18
N LYS A 78 0.87 5.19 -14.37
CA LYS A 78 0.60 6.02 -15.56
C LYS A 78 -0.76 5.66 -16.16
N GLY A 79 -1.83 6.16 -15.54
CA GLY A 79 -3.03 6.55 -16.27
C GLY A 79 -3.99 5.49 -16.80
N THR A 80 -4.10 4.31 -16.19
CA THR A 80 -5.10 3.27 -16.58
C THR A 80 -6.23 3.06 -15.56
N TYR A 81 -6.50 4.07 -14.73
CA TYR A 81 -7.75 4.19 -13.97
C TYR A 81 -8.28 5.61 -14.20
N ALA A 82 -8.94 5.79 -15.34
CA ALA A 82 -9.72 6.97 -15.70
C ALA A 82 -11.17 6.55 -15.85
#